data_AF-A0A7K4BCP8-F1
#
_entry.id   AF-A0A7K4BCP8-F1
#
_cell.length_a   1.000
_cell.length_b   1.000
_cell.length_c   1.000
_cell.angle_alpha   90.00
_cell.angle_beta   90.00
_cell.angle_gamma   90.00
#
_symmetry.space_group_name_H-M   'P 1'
#
loop_
_entity.id
_entity.type
_entity.pdbx_description
1 polymer ?
#
loop_
_entity_poly.entity_id
_entity_poly.type
_entity_poly.pdbx_seq_one_letter_code
_entity_poly.pdbx_strand_id
1 'polypeptide(L)'
;MNGPLSIDIVFSVDEVVTITGTFEGDDGRLSGTFGKFNQLKGTWAEAPSYSGDKDSGGFTFTFSDDLTSFYGTYSYGTTPGFAGEWNGKGSN
;
A
#
# COMPACT_ATOMS: atom_id res chain seq x y z
N MET A 1 47.00 5.12 -22.19
CA MET A 1 46.40 3.80 -21.94
C MET A 1 44.94 4.05 -21.60
N ASN A 2 43.99 3.57 -22.42
CA ASN A 2 42.57 3.69 -22.13
C ASN A 2 42.13 2.38 -21.44
N GLY A 3 41.74 2.49 -20.17
CA GLY A 3 41.20 1.35 -19.41
C GLY A 3 39.83 0.91 -19.96
N PRO A 4 39.37 -0.31 -19.64
CA PRO A 4 38.07 -0.78 -20.11
C PRO A 4 36.95 0.09 -19.54
N LEU A 5 36.01 0.47 -20.40
CA LEU A 5 34.74 1.06 -19.96
C LEU A 5 33.88 -0.09 -19.41
N SER A 6 33.61 -0.11 -18.11
CA SER A 6 32.60 -0.99 -17.53
C SER A 6 31.23 -0.32 -17.64
N ILE A 7 30.23 -1.07 -18.08
CA ILE A 7 28.82 -0.66 -18.06
C ILE A 7 28.08 -1.57 -17.08
N ASP A 8 27.47 -0.96 -16.06
CA ASP A 8 26.55 -1.68 -15.18
C ASP A 8 25.17 -1.67 -15.84
N ILE A 9 24.72 -2.83 -16.32
CA ILE A 9 23.35 -3.02 -16.78
C ILE A 9 22.54 -3.53 -15.59
N VAL A 10 21.74 -2.65 -14.98
CA VAL A 10 20.80 -3.02 -13.92
C VAL A 10 19.47 -3.42 -14.56
N PHE A 11 19.12 -4.70 -14.51
CA PHE A 11 17.77 -5.16 -14.79
C PHE A 11 16.97 -5.09 -13.48
N SER A 12 15.98 -4.19 -13.40
CA SER A 12 15.00 -4.18 -12.29
C SER A 12 13.67 -4.72 -12.78
N VAL A 13 13.19 -5.82 -12.17
CA VAL A 13 11.80 -6.23 -12.32
C VAL A 13 11.01 -5.48 -11.24
N ASP A 14 10.25 -4.48 -11.66
CA ASP A 14 9.26 -3.85 -10.81
C ASP A 14 8.00 -4.71 -10.87
N GLU A 15 7.93 -5.77 -10.07
CA GLU A 15 6.67 -6.48 -9.92
C GLU A 15 5.69 -5.59 -9.16
N VAL A 16 4.59 -5.31 -9.83
CA VAL A 16 3.48 -4.51 -9.35
C VAL A 16 2.33 -5.49 -9.17
N VAL A 17 1.98 -5.81 -7.93
CA VAL A 17 0.94 -6.79 -7.62
C VAL A 17 -0.29 -6.08 -7.09
N THR A 18 -1.46 -6.39 -7.64
CA THR A 18 -2.73 -5.92 -7.09
C THR A 18 -3.12 -6.76 -5.89
N ILE A 19 -3.35 -6.11 -4.76
CA ILE A 19 -3.84 -6.72 -3.52
C ILE A 19 -5.26 -6.24 -3.26
N THR A 20 -6.14 -7.16 -2.91
CA THR A 20 -7.48 -6.87 -2.39
C THR A 20 -7.63 -7.54 -1.03
N GLY A 21 -8.44 -6.96 -0.15
CA GLY A 21 -8.66 -7.49 1.19
C GLY A 21 -9.89 -6.90 1.85
N THR A 22 -10.24 -7.47 3.00
CA THR A 22 -11.35 -7.05 3.85
C THR A 22 -10.85 -6.80 5.28
N PHE A 23 -11.49 -5.90 6.02
CA PHE A 23 -11.23 -5.64 7.44
C PHE A 23 -12.55 -5.59 8.23
N GLU A 24 -12.48 -5.92 9.53
CA GLU A 24 -13.69 -6.17 10.35
C GLU A 24 -14.55 -4.92 10.61
N GLY A 25 -13.95 -3.73 10.58
CA GLY A 25 -14.69 -2.46 10.74
C GLY A 25 -15.64 -2.24 9.56
N ASP A 26 -16.94 -2.16 9.84
CA ASP A 26 -18.01 -1.78 8.91
C ASP A 26 -18.01 -2.50 7.55
N ASP A 27 -17.77 -3.82 7.52
CA ASP A 27 -17.61 -4.62 6.28
C ASP A 27 -16.59 -3.99 5.30
N GLY A 28 -15.51 -3.47 5.88
CA GLY A 28 -14.48 -2.71 5.20
C GLY A 28 -13.74 -3.50 4.15
N ARG A 29 -13.39 -2.82 3.06
CA ARG A 29 -12.69 -3.38 1.89
C ARG A 29 -11.54 -2.48 1.52
N LEU A 30 -10.48 -3.09 1.00
CA LEU A 30 -9.34 -2.36 0.46
C LEU A 30 -8.87 -2.98 -0.85
N SER A 31 -8.35 -2.13 -1.72
CA SER A 31 -7.68 -2.52 -2.95
C SER A 31 -6.50 -1.59 -3.17
N GLY A 32 -5.37 -2.15 -3.56
CA GLY A 32 -4.16 -1.38 -3.81
C GLY A 32 -3.12 -2.13 -4.59
N THR A 33 -2.00 -1.46 -4.76
CA THR A 33 -0.87 -1.93 -5.52
C THR A 33 0.33 -2.04 -4.61
N PHE A 34 0.84 -3.26 -4.45
CA PHE A 34 2.09 -3.55 -3.75
C PHE A 34 3.24 -3.47 -4.75
N GLY A 35 4.30 -2.77 -4.39
CA GLY A 35 5.46 -2.63 -5.26
C GLY A 35 6.68 -2.11 -4.52
N LYS A 36 7.40 -1.17 -5.16
CA LYS A 36 8.68 -0.64 -4.67
C LYS A 36 8.65 -0.26 -3.19
N PHE A 37 9.77 -0.47 -2.54
CA PHE A 37 10.02 -0.07 -1.15
C PHE A 37 9.04 -0.70 -0.14
N ASN A 38 8.58 -1.93 -0.41
CA ASN A 38 7.63 -2.66 0.43
C ASN A 38 6.36 -1.85 0.72
N GLN A 39 5.91 -1.03 -0.23
CA GLN A 39 4.73 -0.18 -0.05
C GLN A 39 3.50 -0.75 -0.75
N LEU A 40 2.39 -0.81 -0.01
CA LEU A 40 1.04 -0.99 -0.56
C LEU A 40 0.32 0.36 -0.54
N LYS A 41 -0.10 0.83 -1.71
CA LYS A 41 -0.88 2.06 -1.84
C LYS A 41 -2.20 1.78 -2.52
N GLY A 42 -3.27 2.35 -2.00
CA GLY A 42 -4.59 2.04 -2.51
C GLY A 42 -5.70 2.85 -1.88
N THR A 43 -6.91 2.32 -2.01
CA THR A 43 -8.13 2.87 -1.45
C THR A 43 -8.80 1.88 -0.52
N TRP A 44 -9.40 2.40 0.54
CA TRP A 44 -10.28 1.67 1.43
C TRP A 44 -11.71 2.23 1.32
N ALA A 45 -12.70 1.40 1.62
CA ALA A 45 -14.11 1.80 1.67
C ALA A 45 -14.89 0.89 2.63
N GLU A 46 -15.91 1.43 3.29
CA GLU A 46 -16.71 0.73 4.30
C GLU A 46 -18.22 0.93 4.09
N ALA A 47 -19.01 0.06 4.70
CA ALA A 47 -20.47 0.16 4.69
C ALA A 47 -20.95 1.41 5.45
N PRO A 48 -22.17 1.91 5.16
CA PRO A 48 -23.10 1.41 4.16
C PRO A 48 -22.86 1.94 2.74
N SER A 49 -22.09 3.02 2.58
CA SER A 49 -22.04 3.73 1.29
C SER A 49 -20.86 3.36 0.41
N TYR A 50 -19.78 2.82 0.99
CA TYR A 50 -18.50 2.53 0.32
C TYR A 50 -17.99 3.69 -0.53
N SER A 51 -18.35 4.93 -0.17
CA SER A 51 -18.09 6.12 -0.97
C SER A 51 -18.18 7.39 -0.13
N GLY A 52 -17.73 8.50 -0.72
CA GLY A 52 -17.76 9.81 -0.08
C GLY A 52 -16.69 10.01 0.99
N ASP A 53 -16.70 11.20 1.58
CA ASP A 53 -15.60 11.70 2.43
C ASP A 53 -15.59 11.13 3.85
N LYS A 54 -16.35 10.05 4.11
CA LYS A 54 -16.43 9.42 5.43
C LYS A 54 -16.29 7.91 5.36
N ASP A 55 -16.87 7.28 4.34
CA ASP A 55 -16.88 5.81 4.23
C ASP A 55 -15.90 5.32 3.15
N SER A 56 -14.94 6.16 2.76
CA SER A 56 -13.87 5.80 1.83
C SER A 56 -12.68 6.73 1.96
N GLY A 57 -11.53 6.27 1.45
CA GLY A 57 -10.39 7.15 1.21
C GLY A 57 -9.14 6.43 0.78
N GLY A 58 -8.01 7.14 0.82
CA GLY A 58 -6.70 6.61 0.43
C GLY A 58 -5.93 6.01 1.59
N PHE A 59 -4.98 5.14 1.29
CA PHE A 59 -4.03 4.64 2.29
C PHE A 59 -2.63 4.41 1.70
N THR A 60 -1.63 4.38 2.57
CA THR A 60 -0.27 3.94 2.26
C THR A 60 0.28 3.13 3.41
N PHE A 61 0.62 1.86 3.16
CA PHE A 61 1.27 0.98 4.13
C PHE A 61 2.68 0.68 3.69
N THR A 62 3.56 0.53 4.66
CA THR A 62 4.93 0.03 4.52
C THR A 62 5.03 -1.27 5.30
N PHE A 63 5.43 -2.34 4.61
CA PHE A 63 5.63 -3.65 5.19
C PHE A 63 7.05 -3.80 5.72
N SER A 64 7.21 -4.61 6.78
CA SER A 64 8.52 -5.09 7.22
C SER A 64 9.18 -5.95 6.14
N ASP A 65 10.51 -6.06 6.16
CA ASP A 65 11.28 -6.80 5.15
C ASP A 65 10.89 -8.29 5.06
N ASP A 66 10.40 -8.85 6.15
CA ASP A 66 9.91 -10.24 6.24
C ASP A 66 8.41 -10.39 5.89
N LEU A 67 7.74 -9.29 5.55
CA LEU A 67 6.30 -9.20 5.25
C LEU A 67 5.38 -9.69 6.39
N THR A 68 5.87 -9.81 7.62
CA THR A 68 5.08 -10.26 8.78
C THR A 68 4.34 -9.13 9.49
N SER A 69 4.57 -7.88 9.09
CA SER A 69 3.90 -6.72 9.66
C SER A 69 3.84 -5.55 8.69
N PHE A 70 2.93 -4.61 8.95
CA PHE A 70 2.91 -3.32 8.27
C PHE A 70 2.52 -2.20 9.24
N TYR A 71 2.91 -0.99 8.87
CA TYR A 71 2.42 0.25 9.45
C TYR A 71 2.07 1.23 8.32
N GLY A 72 1.20 2.18 8.57
CA GLY A 72 0.88 3.19 7.57
C GLY A 72 -0.21 4.14 7.99
N THR A 73 -0.62 4.97 7.04
CA THR A 73 -1.64 6.01 7.26
C THR A 73 -2.79 5.85 6.29
N TYR A 74 -3.94 6.37 6.69
CA TYR A 74 -5.11 6.50 5.83
C TYR A 74 -5.66 7.93 5.87
N SER A 75 -6.40 8.30 4.84
CA SER A 75 -7.16 9.53 4.74
C SER A 75 -8.62 9.22 4.45
N TYR A 76 -9.50 10.20 4.70
CA TYR A 76 -10.87 10.17 4.21
C TYR A 76 -10.99 10.93 2.87
N GLY A 77 -11.92 10.48 2.03
CA GLY A 77 -12.22 11.08 0.75
C GLY A 77 -11.09 10.96 -0.29
N THR A 78 -11.19 11.75 -1.35
CA THR A 78 -10.27 11.71 -2.51
C THR A 78 -9.07 12.64 -2.36
N THR A 79 -9.04 13.47 -1.32
CA THR A 79 -7.96 14.42 -1.10
C THR A 79 -6.87 13.78 -0.23
N PRO A 80 -5.59 13.82 -0.64
CA PRO A 80 -4.50 13.38 0.21
C PRO A 80 -4.53 14.10 1.56
N GLY A 81 -4.45 13.35 2.64
CA GLY A 81 -4.54 13.89 4.00
C GLY A 81 -4.13 12.86 5.04
N PHE A 82 -4.35 13.21 6.30
CA PHE A 82 -4.12 12.32 7.44
C PHE A 82 -5.41 12.22 8.25
N ALA A 83 -5.99 11.02 8.29
CA ALA A 83 -7.10 10.70 9.16
C ALA A 83 -6.64 9.86 10.37
N GLY A 84 -5.66 8.99 10.17
CA GLY A 84 -5.10 8.18 11.24
C GLY A 84 -4.06 7.19 10.75
N GLU A 85 -3.67 6.30 11.67
CA GLU A 85 -2.67 5.27 11.46
C GLU A 85 -3.32 3.88 11.46
N TRP A 86 -2.78 2.98 10.65
CA TRP A 86 -3.09 1.56 10.68
C TRP A 86 -1.82 0.74 10.85
N ASN A 87 -1.91 -0.29 11.68
CA ASN A 87 -0.86 -1.28 11.86
C ASN A 87 -1.46 -2.68 11.82
N GLY A 88 -0.73 -3.62 11.25
CA GLY A 88 -1.19 -5.00 11.14
C GLY A 88 -0.04 -6.00 11.21
N LYS A 89 -0.39 -7.26 11.51
CA LYS A 89 0.52 -8.39 11.46
C LYS A 89 0.05 -9.34 10.37
N GLY A 90 0.96 -9.75 9.50
CA GLY A 90 0.76 -10.85 8.57
C GLY A 90 0.64 -12.15 9.35
N SER A 91 -0.32 -12.99 8.99
CA SER A 91 -0.35 -14.39 9.40
C SER A 91 0.33 -15.19 8.29
N ASN A 92 1.50 -15.76 8.59
CA ASN A 92 2.14 -16.79 7.76
C ASN A 92 1.67 -18.17 8.20
#